data_AF-A0A1B7XB10-F1
#
_entry.id   AF-A0A1B7XB10-F1
#
_cell.length_a   1.000
_cell.length_b   1.000
_cell.length_c   1.000
_cell.angle_alpha   90.00
_cell.angle_beta   90.00
_cell.angle_gamma   90.00
#
_symmetry.space_group_name_H-M   'P 1'
#
loop_
_entity.id
_entity.type
_entity.pdbx_description
1 polymer ?
#
loop_
_entity_poly.entity_id
_entity_poly.type
_entity_poly.pdbx_seq_one_letter_code
_entity_poly.pdbx_strand_id
1 'polypeptide(L)'
;MVKYIEIEKSGQIYCSDCEQGWIKKFFLKKIKKDIFVCDECESLWFSLKGIILEQSDFFTGYLKRKGYITTEGFDDWDSILEDGDYVNFDEIKDFVEKHKIKVVVLE
;
A
#
# COMPACT_ATOMS: atom_id res chain seq x y z
N MET A 1 -15.26 -5.50 -2.83
CA MET A 1 -14.43 -6.62 -2.36
C MET A 1 -13.64 -7.10 -3.56
N VAL A 2 -12.34 -6.87 -3.53
CA VAL A 2 -11.43 -7.10 -4.65
C VAL A 2 -11.34 -8.61 -4.88
N LYS A 3 -11.72 -9.09 -6.07
CA LYS A 3 -11.76 -10.53 -6.43
C LYS A 3 -10.50 -10.98 -7.17
N TYR A 4 -9.62 -10.04 -7.52
CA TYR A 4 -8.38 -10.29 -8.22
C TYR A 4 -7.34 -9.25 -7.82
N ILE A 5 -6.06 -9.60 -7.89
CA ILE A 5 -4.97 -8.64 -7.76
C ILE A 5 -4.20 -8.55 -9.08
N GLU A 6 -3.67 -7.38 -9.35
CA GLU A 6 -2.80 -7.14 -10.50
C GLU A 6 -1.35 -7.06 -10.02
N ILE A 7 -0.48 -7.74 -10.75
CA ILE A 7 0.96 -7.73 -10.48
C ILE A 7 1.73 -7.44 -11.77
N GLU A 8 2.85 -6.75 -11.64
CA GLU A 8 3.83 -6.66 -12.72
C GLU A 8 4.59 -7.99 -12.88
N LYS A 9 5.27 -8.20 -14.01
CA LYS A 9 6.18 -9.33 -14.23
C LYS A 9 7.27 -9.46 -13.15
N SER A 10 7.67 -8.36 -12.53
CA SER A 10 8.63 -8.33 -11.40
C SER A 10 8.04 -8.85 -10.08
N GLY A 11 6.73 -9.08 -10.03
CA GLY A 11 5.99 -9.46 -8.82
C GLY A 11 5.49 -8.29 -7.98
N GLN A 12 5.74 -7.04 -8.39
CA GLN A 12 5.22 -5.86 -7.71
C GLN A 12 3.70 -5.78 -7.82
N ILE A 13 3.04 -5.40 -6.74
CA ILE A 13 1.56 -5.35 -6.67
C ILE A 13 1.04 -3.96 -7.06
N TYR A 14 0.07 -3.94 -7.96
CA TYR A 14 -0.67 -2.74 -8.33
C TYR A 14 -1.73 -2.37 -7.29
N CYS A 15 -1.96 -1.07 -7.14
CA CYS A 15 -3.01 -0.53 -6.29
C CYS A 15 -4.40 -0.90 -6.83
N SER A 16 -5.21 -1.57 -6.02
CA SER A 16 -6.59 -1.94 -6.38
C SER A 16 -7.56 -0.78 -6.45
N ASP A 17 -7.18 0.38 -5.91
CA ASP A 17 -8.09 1.51 -5.73
C ASP A 17 -7.98 2.52 -6.88
N CYS A 18 -6.77 2.76 -7.40
CA CYS A 18 -6.55 3.65 -8.54
C CYS A 18 -6.07 2.94 -9.81
N GLU A 19 -5.59 1.69 -9.73
CA GLU A 19 -5.06 0.91 -10.87
C GLU A 19 -3.90 1.60 -11.62
N GLN A 20 -3.26 2.61 -11.02
CA GLN A 20 -2.23 3.45 -11.66
C GLN A 20 -0.88 3.44 -10.95
N GLY A 21 -0.84 3.11 -9.66
CA GLY A 21 0.38 3.11 -8.86
C GLY A 21 0.71 1.76 -8.24
N TRP A 22 1.90 1.67 -7.67
CA TRP A 22 2.37 0.49 -6.96
C TRP A 22 2.21 0.66 -5.46
N ILE A 23 2.08 -0.48 -4.76
CA ILE A 23 2.00 -0.46 -3.31
C ILE A 23 3.41 -0.55 -2.73
N LYS A 24 3.80 0.48 -1.99
CA LYS A 24 5.06 0.55 -1.24
C LYS A 24 4.83 0.25 0.24
N LYS A 25 5.85 -0.30 0.88
CA LYS A 25 5.89 -0.62 2.30
C LYS A 25 6.71 0.43 3.03
N PHE A 26 6.15 0.95 4.13
CA PHE A 26 6.82 1.94 4.97
C PHE A 26 6.72 1.60 6.43
N PHE A 27 7.77 1.93 7.19
CA PHE A 27 7.74 1.89 8.64
C PHE A 27 7.55 3.28 9.21
N LEU A 28 6.36 3.56 9.77
CA LEU A 28 6.11 4.82 10.45
C LEU A 28 6.74 4.82 11.84
N LYS A 29 7.93 5.42 11.96
CA LYS A 29 8.72 5.49 13.21
C LYS A 29 7.92 6.01 14.41
N LYS A 30 7.10 7.05 14.23
CA LYS A 30 6.31 7.67 15.32
C LYS A 30 5.31 6.70 15.95
N ILE A 31 4.71 5.82 15.15
CA ILE A 31 3.71 4.85 15.62
C ILE A 31 4.22 3.41 15.66
N LYS A 32 5.51 3.21 15.32
CA LYS A 32 6.20 1.92 15.25
C LYS A 32 5.39 0.86 14.51
N LYS A 33 4.89 1.21 13.32
CA LYS A 33 4.00 0.34 12.56
C LYS A 33 4.38 0.32 11.09
N ASP A 34 4.38 -0.88 10.51
CA ASP A 34 4.41 -1.06 9.07
C ASP A 34 3.06 -0.65 8.46
N ILE A 35 3.14 0.11 7.38
CA ILE A 35 2.01 0.53 6.57
C ILE A 35 2.32 0.23 5.10
N PHE A 36 1.27 0.18 4.31
CA PHE A 36 1.34 -0.05 2.88
C PHE A 36 0.61 1.10 2.21
N VAL A 37 1.27 1.81 1.30
CA VAL A 37 0.72 3.01 0.67
C VAL A 37 0.91 2.93 -0.83
N CYS A 38 -0.13 3.29 -1.59
CA CYS A 38 0.00 3.52 -3.02
C CYS A 38 0.80 4.79 -3.28
N ASP A 39 1.82 4.71 -4.13
CA ASP A 39 2.67 5.84 -4.50
C ASP A 39 2.02 6.86 -5.44
N GLU A 40 0.83 6.57 -5.96
CA GLU A 40 0.06 7.48 -6.82
C GLU A 40 -1.12 8.13 -6.07
N CYS A 41 -2.05 7.35 -5.51
CA CYS A 41 -3.29 7.87 -4.93
C CYS A 41 -3.29 7.98 -3.39
N GLU A 42 -2.19 7.63 -2.73
CA GLU A 42 -2.05 7.60 -1.26
C GLU A 42 -3.03 6.66 -0.52
N SER A 43 -3.62 5.68 -1.21
CA SER A 43 -4.40 4.62 -0.56
C SER A 43 -3.54 3.89 0.47
N LEU A 44 -4.01 3.81 1.71
CA LEU A 44 -3.31 3.29 2.89
C LEU A 44 -3.96 1.99 3.38
N TRP A 45 -3.12 0.98 3.59
CA TRP A 45 -3.46 -0.23 4.33
C TRP A 45 -2.53 -0.45 5.52
N PHE A 46 -3.08 -1.04 6.58
CA PHE A 46 -2.33 -1.35 7.79
C PHE A 46 -1.82 -2.78 7.87
N SER A 47 -2.11 -3.59 6.85
CA SER A 47 -1.64 -4.96 6.73
C SER A 47 -1.62 -5.38 5.26
N LEU A 48 -0.75 -6.32 4.91
CA LEU A 48 -0.71 -6.95 3.58
C LEU A 48 -2.04 -7.59 3.18
N LYS A 49 -2.79 -8.13 4.16
CA LYS A 49 -4.12 -8.69 3.91
C LYS A 49 -5.15 -7.62 3.60
N GLY A 50 -4.99 -6.45 4.22
CA GLY A 50 -5.85 -5.29 4.02
C GLY A 50 -5.86 -4.84 2.57
N ILE A 51 -4.70 -4.92 1.88
CA ILE A 51 -4.59 -4.63 0.44
C ILE A 51 -5.65 -5.36 -0.39
N ILE A 52 -6.03 -6.57 0.01
CA ILE A 52 -6.91 -7.44 -0.76
C ILE A 52 -8.35 -7.45 -0.21
N LEU A 53 -8.48 -7.40 1.11
CA LEU A 53 -9.75 -7.63 1.80
C LEU A 53 -10.47 -6.37 2.25
N GLU A 54 -9.73 -5.29 2.46
CA GLU A 54 -10.22 -4.10 3.15
C GLU A 54 -10.23 -2.91 2.20
N GLN A 55 -11.11 -1.94 2.46
CA GLN A 55 -10.99 -0.64 1.81
C GLN A 55 -9.76 0.09 2.36
N SER A 56 -9.04 0.76 1.48
CA SER A 56 -7.96 1.64 1.92
C SER A 56 -8.52 2.83 2.73
N ASP A 57 -7.66 3.40 3.56
CA ASP A 57 -7.85 4.76 4.09
C ASP A 57 -7.03 5.74 3.23
N PHE A 58 -7.28 7.04 3.32
CA PHE A 58 -6.43 8.04 2.68
C PHE A 58 -5.26 8.39 3.61
N PHE A 59 -4.02 8.13 3.17
CA PHE A 59 -2.84 8.20 4.04
C PHE A 59 -2.64 9.54 4.72
N THR A 60 -2.56 10.63 3.95
CA THR A 60 -2.35 11.98 4.50
C THR A 60 -3.52 12.38 5.39
N GLY A 61 -4.74 11.98 5.02
CA GLY A 61 -5.93 12.14 5.85
C GLY A 61 -5.81 11.42 7.19
N TYR A 62 -5.33 10.17 7.20
CA TYR A 62 -5.08 9.39 8.41
C TYR A 62 -4.05 10.07 9.31
N LEU A 63 -2.91 10.50 8.77
CA LEU A 63 -1.89 11.21 9.55
C LEU A 63 -2.43 12.50 10.16
N LYS A 64 -3.19 13.29 9.39
CA LYS A 64 -3.81 14.53 9.86
C LYS A 64 -4.80 14.27 10.99
N ARG A 65 -5.69 13.28 10.84
CA ARG A 65 -6.66 12.89 11.88
C ARG A 65 -6.00 12.40 13.17
N LYS A 66 -4.82 11.79 13.06
CA LYS A 66 -4.03 11.34 14.22
C LYS A 66 -3.13 12.42 14.81
N GLY A 67 -3.08 13.61 14.21
CA GLY A 67 -2.24 14.72 14.67
C GLY A 67 -0.75 14.49 14.43
N TYR A 68 -0.38 13.59 13.50
CA TYR A 68 1.03 13.33 13.18
C TYR A 68 1.66 14.37 12.25
N ILE A 69 0.82 15.10 11.53
CA ILE A 69 1.20 16.20 10.64
C ILE A 69 0.42 17.46 11.03
N THR A 70 1.14 18.58 11.12
CA THR A 70 0.59 19.92 11.33
C THR A 70 0.88 20.77 10.09
N THR A 71 0.20 21.90 9.95
CA THR A 71 0.39 22.85 8.84
C THR A 71 1.78 23.50 8.78
N GLU A 72 2.69 23.21 9.73
CA GLU A 72 4.01 23.86 9.88
C GLU A 72 5.20 22.98 9.49
N GLY A 73 5.00 22.00 8.61
CA GLY A 73 6.10 21.21 8.07
C GLY A 73 5.68 19.76 7.86
N PHE A 74 5.36 19.44 6.62
CA PHE A 74 5.36 18.07 6.15
C PHE A 74 6.79 17.79 5.69
N ASP A 75 7.44 16.76 6.22
CA ASP A 75 8.60 16.17 5.54
C ASP A 75 8.09 15.75 4.17
N ASP A 76 8.70 16.31 3.12
CA ASP A 76 8.29 16.19 1.72
C ASP A 76 7.84 14.76 1.38
N TRP A 77 6.65 14.63 0.77
CA TRP A 77 6.05 13.33 0.45
C TRP A 77 7.02 12.47 -0.35
N ASP A 78 7.69 13.12 -1.30
CA ASP A 78 8.70 12.52 -2.15
C ASP A 78 9.88 11.99 -1.31
N SER A 79 10.31 12.72 -0.28
CA SER A 79 11.36 12.26 0.64
C SER A 79 10.96 11.06 1.50
N ILE A 80 9.66 10.88 1.79
CA ILE A 80 9.18 9.68 2.50
C ILE A 80 9.10 8.48 1.55
N LEU A 81 8.72 8.71 0.29
CA LEU A 81 8.56 7.69 -0.74
C LEU A 81 9.89 7.18 -1.34
N GLU A 82 10.98 7.95 -1.21
CA GLU A 82 12.30 7.64 -1.77
C GLU A 82 12.95 6.38 -1.17
N ASP A 83 12.61 6.00 0.07
CA ASP A 83 13.22 4.87 0.79
C ASP A 83 12.30 3.63 0.93
N GLY A 84 11.09 3.65 0.34
CA GLY A 84 10.10 2.57 0.51
C GLY A 84 10.27 1.42 -0.48
N ASP A 85 10.43 0.19 0.02
CA ASP A 85 10.40 -1.03 -0.80
C ASP A 85 8.99 -1.31 -1.34
N TYR A 86 8.90 -1.87 -2.55
CA TYR A 86 7.62 -2.32 -3.11
C TYR A 86 7.15 -3.61 -2.45
N VAL A 87 5.83 -3.76 -2.30
CA VAL A 87 5.24 -5.02 -1.88
C VAL A 87 5.33 -6.01 -3.03
N ASN A 88 5.92 -7.18 -2.75
CA ASN A 88 6.04 -8.25 -3.72
C ASN A 88 4.94 -9.31 -3.51
N PHE A 89 4.49 -9.91 -4.60
CA PHE A 89 3.51 -11.00 -4.59
C PHE A 89 3.90 -12.15 -3.66
N ASP A 90 5.18 -12.49 -3.56
CA ASP A 90 5.65 -13.56 -2.67
C ASP A 90 5.30 -13.30 -1.19
N GLU A 91 5.17 -12.04 -0.77
CA GLU A 91 4.77 -11.68 0.60
C GLU A 91 3.29 -12.01 0.91
N ILE A 92 2.45 -12.13 -0.13
CA ILE A 92 1.01 -12.40 0.02
C ILE A 92 0.56 -13.70 -0.63
N LYS A 93 1.47 -14.45 -1.26
CA LYS A 93 1.18 -15.64 -2.05
C LYS A 93 0.37 -16.69 -1.29
N ASP A 94 0.82 -17.06 -0.10
CA ASP A 94 0.12 -18.03 0.76
C ASP A 94 -1.32 -17.61 1.05
N PHE A 95 -1.54 -16.30 1.20
CA PHE A 95 -2.85 -15.75 1.48
C PHE A 95 -3.76 -15.75 0.23
N VAL A 96 -3.20 -15.37 -0.92
CA VAL A 96 -3.86 -15.41 -2.23
C VAL A 96 -4.32 -16.82 -2.56
N GLU A 97 -3.43 -17.81 -2.41
CA GLU A 97 -3.72 -19.21 -2.65
C GLU A 97 -4.81 -19.74 -1.70
N LYS A 98 -4.68 -19.44 -0.41
CA LYS A 98 -5.66 -19.86 0.61
C LYS A 98 -7.08 -19.37 0.32
N HIS A 99 -7.23 -18.15 -0.20
CA HIS A 99 -8.55 -17.55 -0.47
C HIS A 99 -8.96 -17.64 -1.94
N LYS A 100 -8.17 -18.32 -2.78
CA LYS A 100 -8.43 -18.51 -4.22
C LYS A 100 -8.66 -17.17 -4.94
N ILE A 101 -7.86 -16.16 -4.58
CA ILE A 101 -7.89 -14.84 -5.23
C ILE A 101 -7.26 -14.98 -6.61
N LYS A 102 -7.87 -14.39 -7.64
CA LYS A 102 -7.32 -14.42 -9.00
C LYS A 102 -6.12 -13.48 -9.10
N VAL A 103 -5.05 -13.90 -9.77
CA VAL A 103 -3.89 -13.06 -10.05
C VAL A 103 -3.87 -12.74 -11.54
N VAL A 104 -3.70 -11.47 -11.88
CA VAL A 104 -3.53 -10.98 -13.25
C VAL A 104 -2.13 -10.41 -13.36
N VAL A 105 -1.36 -10.89 -14.33
CA VAL A 105 -0.01 -10.39 -14.61
C VAL A 105 -0.12 -9.40 -15.75
N LEU A 106 0.29 -8.15 -15.53
CA LEU A 106 0.32 -7.09 -16.54
C LEU A 106 1.61 -7.23 -17.38
N GLU A 107 1.50 -7.00 -18.69
CA GLU A 107 2.60 -7.19 -19.65
C GLU A 107 3.60 -6.03 -19.71
#